data_AF-A0A3N5VHD1-F1
#
_entry.id   AF-A0A3N5VHD1-F1
#
_cell.length_a   1.000
_cell.length_b   1.000
_cell.length_c   1.000
_cell.angle_alpha   90.00
_cell.angle_beta   90.00
_cell.angle_gamma   90.00
#
_symmetry.space_group_name_H-M   'P 1'
#
loop_
_entity.id
_entity.type
_entity.pdbx_description
1 polymer ?
#
loop_
_entity_poly.entity_id
_entity_poly.type
_entity_poly.pdbx_seq_one_letter_code
_entity_poly.pdbx_strand_id
1 'polypeptide(L)'
;QYFNPQWLHQQLMANAEYKMRFADHVYKHFFNDGVMTPQAAAHLLSARKDAIDLAIIAESARWGDAKVSKPRTKDDDWLPQVRFLLNDYFPKRTDIVLNQLKTKGWYPSIEAPSFNQHGGPVSNGFALTMTAPFGDIYYTLSGEDPRLPGGAINTAHATKYAGPVTLTKSTRVSARTFFGTWSAIHDATFAVGPVMESLRISEIMYHPAGTGNPDDPNTEYIELTNIGTESINLNLVRFTNGIDFTFPSTELAPGGYCLVVKDTAAFGAKYSSTLPVAGQYTGSLANDGERIELVDAIGKTIHNLRYEDNWYDRTDGGGYSLTIIDPANPNPEAWSQQTAWRAGTQKNGSPGGGDANP
;
A
#
# COMPACT_ATOMS: atom_id res chain seq x y z
N GLN A 1 38.96 8.03 -17.68
CA GLN A 1 38.05 6.98 -17.15
C GLN A 1 36.67 7.27 -17.69
N TYR A 2 35.99 6.30 -18.29
CA TYR A 2 34.60 6.48 -18.72
C TYR A 2 33.70 6.47 -17.50
N PHE A 3 32.85 7.49 -17.39
CA PHE A 3 31.80 7.54 -16.38
C PHE A 3 30.90 6.31 -16.51
N ASN A 4 30.65 5.62 -15.41
CA ASN A 4 29.67 4.54 -15.34
C ASN A 4 28.95 4.57 -13.98
N PRO A 5 27.76 3.96 -13.86
CA PRO A 5 26.97 4.01 -12.62
C PRO A 5 27.70 3.46 -11.40
N GLN A 6 28.55 2.44 -11.57
CA GLN A 6 29.35 1.89 -10.48
C GLN A 6 30.36 2.90 -9.95
N TRP A 7 31.08 3.60 -10.83
CA TRP A 7 32.02 4.63 -10.44
C TRP A 7 31.32 5.77 -9.69
N LEU A 8 30.16 6.24 -10.20
CA LEU A 8 29.37 7.26 -9.52
C LEU A 8 28.93 6.80 -8.12
N HIS A 9 28.38 5.59 -8.00
CA HIS A 9 27.99 5.02 -6.71
C HIS A 9 29.19 5.00 -5.74
N GLN A 10 30.35 4.52 -6.19
CA GLN A 10 31.56 4.47 -5.36
C GLN A 10 32.01 5.86 -4.90
N GLN A 11 31.93 6.88 -5.74
CA GLN A 11 32.22 8.27 -5.33
C GLN A 11 31.21 8.77 -4.30
N LEU A 12 29.91 8.48 -4.49
CA LEU A 12 28.84 8.91 -3.58
C LEU A 12 28.93 8.23 -2.20
N MET A 13 29.53 7.03 -2.09
CA MET A 13 29.75 6.36 -0.80
C MET A 13 30.68 7.12 0.16
N ALA A 14 31.39 8.16 -0.31
CA ALA A 14 32.10 9.09 0.56
C ALA A 14 31.15 10.03 1.34
N ASN A 15 29.93 10.26 0.84
CA ASN A 15 28.92 11.05 1.52
C ASN A 15 28.17 10.19 2.56
N ALA A 16 28.17 10.64 3.81
CA ALA A 16 27.57 9.90 4.92
C ALA A 16 26.05 9.69 4.77
N GLU A 17 25.32 10.67 4.25
CA GLU A 17 23.87 10.57 4.04
C GLU A 17 23.52 9.64 2.88
N TYR A 18 24.28 9.70 1.79
CA TYR A 18 24.12 8.74 0.70
C TYR A 18 24.38 7.32 1.17
N LYS A 19 25.45 7.11 1.93
CA LYS A 19 25.78 5.80 2.52
C LYS A 19 24.67 5.29 3.43
N MET A 20 24.11 6.14 4.29
CA MET A 20 22.99 5.74 5.15
C MET A 20 21.74 5.37 4.34
N ARG A 21 21.36 6.19 3.35
CA ARG A 21 20.25 5.86 2.44
C ARG A 21 20.48 4.56 1.70
N PHE A 22 21.71 4.31 1.23
CA PHE A 22 22.06 3.05 0.60
C PHE A 22 21.90 1.87 1.57
N ALA A 23 22.33 2.01 2.82
CA ALA A 23 22.13 0.99 3.85
C ALA A 23 20.64 0.73 4.13
N ASP A 24 19.81 1.76 4.16
CA ASP A 24 18.35 1.63 4.31
C ASP A 24 17.74 0.84 3.15
N HIS A 25 18.19 1.09 1.92
CA HIS A 25 17.77 0.31 0.75
C HIS A 25 18.24 -1.15 0.81
N VAL A 26 19.47 -1.39 1.28
CA VAL A 26 19.95 -2.75 1.52
C VAL A 26 19.04 -3.45 2.52
N TYR A 27 18.70 -2.80 3.65
CA TYR A 27 17.79 -3.40 4.64
C TYR A 27 16.42 -3.73 4.04
N LYS A 28 15.80 -2.77 3.35
CA LYS A 28 14.51 -2.95 2.66
C LYS A 28 14.49 -4.15 1.73
N HIS A 29 15.58 -4.42 1.02
CA HIS A 29 15.60 -5.47 0.00
C HIS A 29 16.15 -6.81 0.50
N PHE A 30 17.01 -6.84 1.52
CA PHE A 30 17.72 -8.05 1.95
C PHE A 30 17.09 -8.73 3.16
N PHE A 31 16.16 -8.06 3.85
CA PHE A 31 15.58 -8.53 5.11
C PHE A 31 14.05 -8.60 5.02
N ASN A 32 13.44 -9.30 5.96
CA ASN A 32 11.98 -9.45 6.10
C ASN A 32 11.34 -9.91 4.76
N ASP A 33 10.44 -9.11 4.19
CA ASP A 33 9.76 -9.40 2.92
C ASP A 33 10.51 -8.83 1.70
N GLY A 34 11.78 -8.45 1.86
CA GLY A 34 12.61 -7.87 0.83
C GLY A 34 12.80 -8.80 -0.37
N VAL A 35 12.75 -8.23 -1.58
CA VAL A 35 12.83 -8.97 -2.85
C VAL A 35 14.15 -9.71 -3.10
N MET A 36 15.21 -9.37 -2.35
CA MET A 36 16.52 -10.03 -2.40
C MET A 36 16.72 -11.01 -1.24
N THR A 37 15.68 -11.34 -0.47
CA THR A 37 15.71 -12.51 0.41
C THR A 37 15.72 -13.79 -0.41
N PRO A 38 16.29 -14.90 0.12
CA PRO A 38 16.35 -16.16 -0.62
C PRO A 38 14.99 -16.64 -1.14
N GLN A 39 13.97 -16.55 -0.29
CA GLN A 39 12.61 -17.00 -0.59
C GLN A 39 11.96 -16.12 -1.67
N ALA A 40 12.03 -14.79 -1.53
CA ALA A 40 11.43 -13.87 -2.51
C ALA A 40 12.13 -13.97 -3.88
N ALA A 41 13.46 -14.04 -3.91
CA ALA A 41 14.23 -14.21 -5.15
C ALA A 41 13.90 -15.54 -5.85
N ALA A 42 13.79 -16.64 -5.08
CA ALA A 42 13.39 -17.94 -5.61
C ALA A 42 11.95 -17.94 -6.16
N HIS A 43 11.03 -17.28 -5.46
CA HIS A 43 9.64 -17.12 -5.93
C HIS A 43 9.58 -16.35 -7.26
N LEU A 44 10.29 -15.22 -7.38
CA LEU A 44 10.36 -14.44 -8.62
C LEU A 44 10.94 -15.22 -9.79
N LEU A 45 12.04 -15.97 -9.56
CA LEU A 45 12.62 -16.83 -10.58
C LEU A 45 11.63 -17.91 -11.02
N SER A 46 10.96 -18.56 -10.05
CA SER A 46 10.03 -19.65 -10.33
C SER A 46 8.83 -19.17 -11.15
N ALA A 47 8.20 -18.06 -10.75
CA ALA A 47 7.09 -17.46 -11.49
C ALA A 47 7.49 -17.11 -12.94
N ARG A 48 8.68 -16.53 -13.15
CA ARG A 48 9.17 -16.20 -14.49
C ARG A 48 9.48 -17.46 -15.30
N LYS A 49 10.14 -18.44 -14.68
CA LYS A 49 10.50 -19.73 -15.28
C LYS A 49 9.24 -20.45 -15.77
N ASP A 50 8.21 -20.55 -14.93
CA ASP A 50 6.97 -21.24 -15.30
C ASP A 50 6.24 -20.56 -16.46
N ALA A 51 6.29 -19.22 -16.55
CA ALA A 51 5.70 -18.46 -17.65
C ALA A 51 6.37 -18.71 -19.02
N ILE A 52 7.66 -19.10 -19.05
CA ILE A 52 8.41 -19.32 -20.30
C ILE A 52 8.77 -20.78 -20.55
N ASP A 53 8.37 -21.70 -19.68
CA ASP A 53 8.87 -23.08 -19.62
C ASP A 53 8.75 -23.83 -20.97
N LEU A 54 7.61 -23.69 -21.66
CA LEU A 54 7.42 -24.30 -22.98
C LEU A 54 8.19 -23.58 -24.10
N ALA A 55 8.31 -22.26 -24.02
CA ALA A 55 9.01 -21.46 -25.04
C ALA A 55 10.49 -21.80 -25.12
N ILE A 56 11.12 -22.23 -24.02
CA ILE A 56 12.54 -22.63 -23.99
C ILE A 56 12.84 -23.79 -24.94
N ILE A 57 11.88 -24.69 -25.22
CA ILE A 57 12.08 -25.79 -26.17
C ILE A 57 12.34 -25.23 -27.57
N ALA A 58 11.52 -24.28 -28.01
CA ALA A 58 11.66 -23.64 -29.32
C ALA A 58 12.93 -22.79 -29.41
N GLU A 59 13.25 -22.03 -28.35
CA GLU A 59 14.51 -21.26 -28.26
C GLU A 59 15.75 -22.17 -28.35
N SER A 60 15.73 -23.31 -27.66
CA SER A 60 16.80 -24.31 -27.72
C SER A 60 16.96 -24.89 -29.12
N ALA A 61 15.85 -25.25 -29.78
CA ALA A 61 15.88 -25.80 -31.13
C ALA A 61 16.38 -24.79 -32.17
N ARG A 62 16.04 -23.51 -31.99
CA ARG A 62 16.41 -22.46 -32.95
C ARG A 62 17.85 -22.01 -32.76
N TRP A 63 18.26 -21.73 -31.52
CA TRP A 63 19.49 -20.99 -31.19
C TRP A 63 20.45 -21.73 -30.25
N GLY A 64 20.15 -22.97 -29.85
CA GLY A 64 20.94 -23.73 -28.89
C GLY A 64 22.40 -23.94 -29.31
N ASP A 65 22.68 -23.98 -30.62
CA ASP A 65 24.00 -24.16 -31.23
C ASP A 65 24.64 -22.85 -31.76
N ALA A 66 23.98 -21.70 -31.57
CA ALA A 66 24.42 -20.43 -32.16
C ALA A 66 25.84 -19.98 -31.70
N LYS A 67 26.34 -20.51 -30.58
CA LYS A 67 27.66 -20.20 -30.00
C LYS A 67 28.45 -21.41 -29.52
N VAL A 68 27.91 -22.63 -29.64
CA VAL A 68 28.49 -23.85 -29.09
C VAL A 68 28.22 -25.03 -30.02
N SER A 69 29.13 -26.01 -30.07
CA SER A 69 29.00 -27.17 -30.96
C SER A 69 27.99 -28.21 -30.49
N LYS A 70 27.86 -28.42 -29.17
CA LYS A 70 26.75 -29.18 -28.58
C LYS A 70 25.61 -28.18 -28.33
N PRO A 71 24.45 -28.32 -29.00
CA PRO A 71 23.33 -27.41 -28.78
C PRO A 71 22.89 -27.42 -27.32
N ARG A 72 22.67 -26.25 -26.74
CA ARG A 72 22.06 -26.12 -25.42
C ARG A 72 20.58 -26.49 -25.48
N THR A 73 20.11 -27.22 -24.48
CA THR A 73 18.70 -27.65 -24.42
C THR A 73 18.03 -27.25 -23.11
N LYS A 74 16.70 -27.33 -23.11
CA LYS A 74 15.91 -27.18 -21.90
C LYS A 74 16.35 -28.13 -20.80
N ASP A 75 16.50 -29.41 -21.13
CA ASP A 75 16.69 -30.47 -20.15
C ASP A 75 18.15 -30.61 -19.69
N ASP A 76 19.11 -30.45 -20.60
CA ASP A 76 20.54 -30.59 -20.30
C ASP A 76 21.18 -29.32 -19.71
N ASP A 77 20.63 -28.13 -19.98
CA ASP A 77 21.28 -26.86 -19.62
C ASP A 77 20.37 -25.94 -18.80
N TRP A 78 19.20 -25.59 -19.33
CA TRP A 78 18.36 -24.56 -18.70
C TRP A 78 17.76 -25.02 -17.37
N LEU A 79 17.13 -26.20 -17.32
CA LEU A 79 16.57 -26.74 -16.08
C LEU A 79 17.65 -27.00 -15.01
N PRO A 80 18.82 -27.58 -15.33
CA PRO A 80 19.94 -27.66 -14.39
C PRO A 80 20.39 -26.30 -13.85
N GLN A 81 20.49 -25.27 -14.70
CA GLN A 81 20.84 -23.92 -14.25
C GLN A 81 19.78 -23.31 -13.33
N VAL A 82 18.49 -23.50 -13.64
CA VAL A 82 17.38 -23.09 -12.77
C VAL A 82 17.48 -23.78 -11.41
N ARG A 83 17.74 -25.10 -11.39
CA ARG A 83 17.93 -25.86 -10.14
C ARG A 83 19.11 -25.33 -9.33
N PHE A 84 20.25 -25.04 -9.96
CA PHE A 84 21.39 -24.41 -9.30
C PHE A 84 21.02 -23.06 -8.68
N LEU A 85 20.28 -22.22 -9.41
CA LEU A 85 19.87 -20.92 -8.87
C LEU A 85 18.99 -21.05 -7.63
N LEU A 86 18.03 -21.97 -7.66
CA LEU A 86 17.09 -22.20 -6.56
C LEU A 86 17.72 -22.90 -5.35
N ASN A 87 18.54 -23.92 -5.59
CA ASN A 87 19.03 -24.80 -4.54
C ASN A 87 20.39 -24.37 -3.97
N ASP A 88 21.22 -23.68 -4.76
CA ASP A 88 22.61 -23.40 -4.39
C ASP A 88 22.93 -21.90 -4.33
N TYR A 89 22.42 -21.12 -5.28
CA TYR A 89 22.77 -19.70 -5.40
C TYR A 89 21.95 -18.81 -4.45
N PHE A 90 20.63 -18.77 -4.59
CA PHE A 90 19.79 -17.88 -3.77
C PHE A 90 19.86 -18.14 -2.26
N PRO A 91 19.94 -19.39 -1.78
CA PRO A 91 20.05 -19.66 -0.34
C PRO A 91 21.27 -19.03 0.34
N LYS A 92 22.32 -18.67 -0.42
CA LYS A 92 23.58 -18.14 0.12
C LYS A 92 23.86 -16.71 -0.32
N ARG A 93 23.25 -16.25 -1.42
CA ARG A 93 23.68 -15.02 -2.10
C ARG A 93 23.47 -13.77 -1.26
N THR A 94 22.34 -13.67 -0.57
CA THR A 94 21.98 -12.50 0.26
C THR A 94 23.03 -12.25 1.33
N ASP A 95 23.40 -13.29 2.09
CA ASP A 95 24.40 -13.20 3.16
C ASP A 95 25.79 -12.90 2.63
N ILE A 96 26.19 -13.50 1.50
CA ILE A 96 27.48 -13.22 0.86
C ILE A 96 27.58 -11.74 0.51
N VAL A 97 26.55 -11.16 -0.13
CA VAL A 97 26.57 -9.76 -0.54
C VAL A 97 26.49 -8.84 0.68
N LEU A 98 25.63 -9.13 1.65
CA LEU A 98 25.53 -8.34 2.89
C LEU A 98 26.88 -8.29 3.62
N ASN A 99 27.58 -9.43 3.73
CA ASN A 99 28.91 -9.49 4.33
C ASN A 99 29.93 -8.65 3.55
N GLN A 100 29.92 -8.69 2.22
CA GLN A 100 30.78 -7.83 1.39
C GLN A 100 30.51 -6.34 1.64
N LEU A 101 29.24 -5.94 1.76
CA LEU A 101 28.85 -4.55 2.06
C LEU A 101 29.30 -4.12 3.45
N LYS A 102 29.14 -4.99 4.46
CA LYS A 102 29.64 -4.77 5.83
C LYS A 102 31.17 -4.63 5.83
N THR A 103 31.91 -5.53 5.17
CA THR A 103 33.38 -5.47 5.06
C THR A 103 33.86 -4.20 4.37
N LYS A 104 33.12 -3.67 3.39
CA LYS A 104 33.43 -2.40 2.73
C LYS A 104 33.04 -1.16 3.54
N GLY A 105 32.36 -1.31 4.67
CA GLY A 105 31.83 -0.19 5.46
C GLY A 105 30.72 0.57 4.72
N TRP A 106 29.99 -0.13 3.86
CA TRP A 106 28.86 0.38 3.07
C TRP A 106 27.51 0.08 3.71
N TYR A 107 27.48 -0.85 4.65
CA TYR A 107 26.35 -1.16 5.51
C TYR A 107 26.82 -1.13 6.98
N PRO A 108 26.04 -0.55 7.92
CA PRO A 108 26.46 -0.43 9.32
C PRO A 108 26.58 -1.80 9.99
N SER A 109 27.51 -1.92 10.95
CA SER A 109 27.66 -3.13 11.76
C SER A 109 26.62 -3.22 12.90
N ILE A 110 25.92 -2.12 13.20
CA ILE A 110 24.81 -2.11 14.17
C ILE A 110 23.56 -2.64 13.48
N GLU A 111 22.97 -3.65 14.07
CA GLU A 111 21.74 -4.28 13.56
C GLU A 111 20.54 -3.36 13.77
N ALA A 112 19.66 -3.31 12.76
CA ALA A 112 18.37 -2.66 12.89
C ALA A 112 17.52 -3.39 13.95
N PRO A 113 16.60 -2.68 14.64
CA PRO A 113 15.75 -3.32 15.63
C PRO A 113 14.88 -4.37 14.94
N SER A 114 14.66 -5.50 15.59
CA SER A 114 13.70 -6.52 15.16
C SER A 114 12.35 -6.26 15.81
N PHE A 115 11.28 -6.35 15.02
CA PHE A 115 9.91 -6.30 15.51
C PHE A 115 9.41 -7.72 15.78
N ASN A 116 8.48 -7.89 16.73
CA ASN A 116 7.78 -9.18 16.90
C ASN A 116 6.93 -9.57 15.68
N GLN A 117 6.62 -8.62 14.80
CA GLN A 117 6.01 -8.84 13.49
C GLN A 117 6.46 -7.74 12.51
N HIS A 118 6.81 -8.09 11.28
CA HIS A 118 7.16 -7.11 10.24
C HIS A 118 5.90 -6.59 9.55
N GLY A 119 5.20 -5.65 10.19
CA GLY A 119 4.02 -5.01 9.60
C GLY A 119 2.87 -6.00 9.31
N GLY A 120 2.05 -5.67 8.32
CA GLY A 120 0.92 -6.51 7.93
C GLY A 120 -0.31 -6.37 8.84
N PRO A 121 -1.31 -7.25 8.70
CA PRO A 121 -2.54 -7.19 9.49
C PRO A 121 -2.28 -7.58 10.95
N VAL A 122 -2.87 -6.84 11.88
CA VAL A 122 -2.86 -7.11 13.33
C VAL A 122 -4.21 -6.74 13.96
N SER A 123 -4.54 -7.34 15.10
CA SER A 123 -5.74 -6.98 15.86
C SER A 123 -5.58 -5.62 16.57
N ASN A 124 -6.72 -4.98 16.86
CA ASN A 124 -6.73 -3.78 17.72
C ASN A 124 -6.10 -4.07 19.08
N GLY A 125 -5.21 -3.19 19.53
CA GLY A 125 -4.45 -3.36 20.77
C GLY A 125 -3.18 -4.20 20.63
N PHE A 126 -2.72 -4.48 19.40
CA PHE A 126 -1.47 -5.20 19.15
C PHE A 126 -0.30 -4.54 19.89
N ALA A 127 0.39 -5.31 20.73
CA ALA A 127 1.56 -4.85 21.46
C ALA A 127 2.81 -5.06 20.60
N LEU A 128 3.22 -4.02 19.87
CA LEU A 128 4.46 -4.02 19.10
C LEU A 128 5.65 -4.02 20.06
N THR A 129 6.49 -5.04 19.96
CA THR A 129 7.76 -5.08 20.68
C THR A 129 8.94 -4.95 19.74
N MET A 130 9.95 -4.21 20.17
CA MET A 130 11.18 -3.98 19.43
C MET A 130 12.35 -4.51 20.25
N THR A 131 13.26 -5.24 19.60
CA THR A 131 14.48 -5.76 20.24
C THR A 131 15.70 -5.43 19.40
N ALA A 132 16.82 -5.15 20.06
CA ALA A 132 18.11 -4.97 19.42
C ALA A 132 19.19 -5.64 20.29
N PRO A 133 20.19 -6.30 19.72
CA PRO A 133 21.25 -6.94 20.50
C PRO A 133 22.05 -5.95 21.37
N PHE A 134 22.24 -4.73 20.86
CA PHE A 134 23.00 -3.65 21.52
C PHE A 134 22.40 -2.30 21.15
N GLY A 135 22.60 -1.30 22.01
CA GLY A 135 22.20 0.09 21.73
C GLY A 135 20.77 0.44 22.10
N ASP A 136 20.46 1.72 21.94
CA ASP A 136 19.14 2.28 22.18
C ASP A 136 18.29 2.24 20.91
N ILE A 137 17.02 1.85 21.01
CA ILE A 137 16.09 1.89 19.89
C ILE A 137 15.32 3.21 19.92
N TYR A 138 15.27 3.89 18.79
CA TYR A 138 14.42 5.06 18.55
C TYR A 138 13.43 4.75 17.45
N TYR A 139 12.17 5.13 17.64
CA TYR A 139 11.10 4.85 16.69
C TYR A 139 10.16 6.05 16.50
N THR A 140 9.46 6.06 15.37
CA THR A 140 8.32 6.95 15.09
C THR A 140 7.11 6.09 14.72
N LEU A 141 5.90 6.63 14.93
CA LEU A 141 4.62 5.98 14.57
C LEU A 141 3.97 6.64 13.33
N SER A 142 4.67 7.59 12.74
CA SER A 142 4.28 8.35 11.55
C SER A 142 5.04 7.90 10.29
N GLY A 143 6.04 7.03 10.44
CA GLY A 143 6.92 6.58 9.37
C GLY A 143 8.10 7.51 9.09
N GLU A 144 8.21 8.65 9.78
CA GLU A 144 9.35 9.55 9.66
C GLU A 144 10.62 8.89 10.21
N ASP A 145 11.78 9.23 9.65
CA ASP A 145 13.04 8.69 10.15
C ASP A 145 13.31 9.20 11.58
N PRO A 146 13.59 8.31 12.56
CA PRO A 146 14.00 8.72 13.91
C PRO A 146 15.36 9.45 13.94
N ARG A 147 16.10 9.43 12.82
CA ARG A 147 17.38 10.12 12.60
C ARG A 147 17.20 11.28 11.61
N LEU A 148 17.66 12.47 11.97
CA LEU A 148 17.77 13.62 11.06
C LEU A 148 18.99 13.50 10.14
N PRO A 149 19.01 14.17 8.98
CA PRO A 149 20.24 14.39 8.21
C PRO A 149 21.34 14.95 9.11
N GLY A 150 22.55 14.39 9.02
CA GLY A 150 23.67 14.70 9.92
C GLY A 150 23.74 13.82 11.17
N GLY A 151 22.73 12.98 11.44
CA GLY A 151 22.78 11.94 12.47
C GLY A 151 22.27 12.32 13.85
N ALA A 152 21.73 13.53 14.02
CA ALA A 152 21.01 13.89 15.24
C ALA A 152 19.71 13.08 15.38
N ILE A 153 19.26 12.87 16.62
CA ILE A 153 17.93 12.29 16.88
C ILE A 153 16.86 13.27 16.41
N ASN A 154 15.84 12.77 15.71
CA ASN A 154 14.68 13.55 15.32
C ASN A 154 13.73 13.75 16.52
N THR A 155 14.10 14.61 17.46
CA THR A 155 13.37 14.79 18.74
C THR A 155 11.94 15.30 18.59
N ALA A 156 11.55 15.79 17.40
CA ALA A 156 10.17 16.18 17.11
C ALA A 156 9.22 14.98 16.94
N HIS A 157 9.75 13.82 16.52
CA HIS A 157 8.93 12.65 16.16
C HIS A 157 9.41 11.34 16.81
N ALA A 158 10.71 11.24 17.10
CA ALA A 158 11.34 10.03 17.61
C ALA A 158 11.12 9.86 19.11
N THR A 159 10.68 8.66 19.49
CA THR A 159 10.58 8.21 20.87
C THR A 159 11.63 7.14 21.14
N LYS A 160 12.34 7.25 22.27
CA LYS A 160 13.23 6.17 22.73
C LYS A 160 12.37 5.02 23.25
N TYR A 161 12.60 3.81 22.74
CA TYR A 161 11.86 2.62 23.13
C TYR A 161 12.16 2.23 24.57
N ALA A 162 11.11 2.05 25.37
CA ALA A 162 11.19 1.68 26.79
C ALA A 162 10.30 0.48 27.17
N GLY A 163 9.48 -0.02 26.23
CA GLY A 163 8.52 -1.09 26.45
C GLY A 163 7.54 -1.23 25.27
N PRO A 164 6.67 -2.25 25.28
CA PRO A 164 5.74 -2.50 24.19
C PRO A 164 4.88 -1.28 23.83
N VAL A 165 4.64 -1.08 22.54
CA VAL A 165 3.81 0.00 22.00
C VAL A 165 2.48 -0.57 21.53
N THR A 166 1.39 -0.15 22.16
CA THR A 166 0.04 -0.59 21.78
C THR A 166 -0.42 0.14 20.53
N LEU A 167 -0.74 -0.60 19.48
CA LEU A 167 -1.31 -0.08 18.23
C LEU A 167 -2.83 -0.22 18.25
N THR A 168 -3.54 0.90 18.28
CA THR A 168 -5.01 0.95 18.24
C THR A 168 -5.59 1.40 16.90
N LYS A 169 -4.72 1.80 15.98
CA LYS A 169 -5.06 2.20 14.60
C LYS A 169 -3.91 1.83 13.69
N SER A 170 -4.21 1.68 12.40
CA SER A 170 -3.19 1.38 11.40
C SER A 170 -2.05 2.41 11.46
N THR A 171 -0.81 1.93 11.50
CA THR A 171 0.35 2.75 11.87
C THR A 171 1.55 2.34 11.03
N ARG A 172 2.25 3.34 10.46
CA ARG A 172 3.57 3.12 9.84
C ARG A 172 4.65 3.39 10.87
N VAL A 173 5.41 2.35 11.20
CA VAL A 173 6.43 2.39 12.23
C VAL A 173 7.80 2.38 11.58
N SER A 174 8.62 3.36 11.95
CA SER A 174 10.01 3.48 11.51
C SER A 174 10.92 3.47 12.71
N ALA A 175 11.90 2.57 12.75
CA ALA A 175 12.79 2.42 13.90
C ALA A 175 14.25 2.21 13.49
N ARG A 176 15.16 2.73 14.31
CA ARG A 176 16.60 2.52 14.21
C ARG A 176 17.19 2.22 15.58
N THR A 177 18.30 1.49 15.58
CA THR A 177 19.16 1.29 16.75
C THR A 177 20.29 2.31 16.70
N PHE A 178 20.65 2.88 17.84
CA PHE A 178 21.79 3.77 18.00
C PHE A 178 22.77 3.26 19.07
N PHE A 179 24.03 3.07 18.66
CA PHE A 179 25.14 2.72 19.56
C PHE A 179 26.44 3.33 19.05
N GLY A 180 26.59 4.66 19.20
CA GLY A 180 27.68 5.44 18.60
C GLY A 180 27.58 5.62 17.08
N THR A 181 26.95 4.68 16.38
CA THR A 181 26.46 4.80 15.00
C THR A 181 25.01 4.32 14.91
N TRP A 182 24.31 4.79 13.88
CA TRP A 182 22.97 4.34 13.54
C TRP A 182 22.98 3.04 12.74
N SER A 183 22.01 2.17 12.99
CA SER A 183 21.65 1.07 12.08
C SER A 183 20.97 1.58 10.82
N ALA A 184 20.73 0.69 9.85
CA ALA A 184 19.71 0.90 8.82
C ALA A 184 18.31 1.02 9.45
N ILE A 185 17.35 1.58 8.71
CA ILE A 185 15.97 1.75 9.16
C ILE A 185 15.15 0.47 8.99
N HIS A 186 14.45 0.07 10.05
CA HIS A 186 13.33 -0.87 9.96
C HIS A 186 12.04 -0.07 9.81
N ASP A 187 11.45 -0.10 8.62
CA ASP A 187 10.17 0.56 8.28
C ASP A 187 9.13 -0.53 7.98
N ALA A 188 7.99 -0.48 8.65
CA ALA A 188 6.89 -1.41 8.43
C ALA A 188 5.53 -0.75 8.72
N THR A 189 4.52 -1.07 7.93
CA THR A 189 3.14 -0.62 8.17
C THR A 189 2.30 -1.74 8.74
N PHE A 190 1.59 -1.46 9.83
CA PHE A 190 0.64 -2.36 10.47
C PHE A 190 -0.78 -1.92 10.12
N ALA A 191 -1.57 -2.81 9.54
CA ALA A 191 -3.01 -2.61 9.34
C ALA A 191 -3.74 -3.14 10.58
N VAL A 192 -4.37 -2.25 11.35
CA VAL A 192 -4.98 -2.61 12.64
C VAL A 192 -6.49 -2.78 12.49
N GLY A 193 -7.00 -3.92 12.94
CA GLY A 193 -8.43 -4.24 12.95
C GLY A 193 -8.97 -4.66 11.58
N PRO A 194 -10.27 -4.98 11.51
CA PRO A 194 -10.89 -5.62 10.34
C PRO A 194 -11.33 -4.59 9.28
N VAL A 195 -10.48 -3.59 8.97
CA VAL A 195 -10.84 -2.48 8.06
C VAL A 195 -11.20 -3.00 6.67
N MET A 196 -10.40 -3.91 6.12
CA MET A 196 -10.61 -4.48 4.78
C MET A 196 -11.93 -5.29 4.72
N GLU A 197 -12.23 -6.02 5.78
CA GLU A 197 -13.41 -6.86 5.88
C GLU A 197 -14.68 -6.03 6.13
N SER A 198 -14.57 -4.85 6.75
CA SER A 198 -15.72 -4.11 7.28
C SER A 198 -16.04 -2.79 6.57
N LEU A 199 -15.07 -2.13 5.96
CA LEU A 199 -15.30 -0.85 5.29
C LEU A 199 -15.88 -1.07 3.89
N ARG A 200 -16.98 -0.39 3.58
CA ARG A 200 -17.65 -0.48 2.27
C ARG A 200 -17.95 0.87 1.67
N ILE A 201 -17.78 1.02 0.36
CA ILE A 201 -18.34 2.16 -0.37
C ILE A 201 -19.85 1.95 -0.44
N SER A 202 -20.64 2.83 0.18
CA SER A 202 -22.10 2.70 0.25
C SER A 202 -22.83 3.55 -0.77
N GLU A 203 -22.29 4.71 -1.13
CA GLU A 203 -22.94 5.67 -2.02
C GLU A 203 -21.89 6.43 -2.85
N ILE A 204 -22.20 6.66 -4.13
CA ILE A 204 -21.36 7.42 -5.07
C ILE A 204 -22.24 8.47 -5.77
N MET A 205 -21.94 9.74 -5.55
CA MET A 205 -22.51 10.85 -6.31
C MET A 205 -21.47 11.33 -7.33
N TYR A 206 -21.46 10.70 -8.52
CA TYR A 206 -20.48 10.98 -9.56
C TYR A 206 -20.90 12.11 -10.51
N HIS A 207 -22.19 12.38 -10.68
CA HIS A 207 -22.69 13.46 -11.53
C HIS A 207 -23.87 14.20 -10.85
N PRO A 208 -23.57 15.10 -9.89
CA PRO A 208 -24.60 15.84 -9.17
C PRO A 208 -25.47 16.69 -10.09
N ALA A 209 -26.71 16.99 -9.66
CA ALA A 209 -27.53 17.95 -10.39
C ALA A 209 -26.86 19.33 -10.39
N GLY A 210 -26.60 19.86 -11.59
CA GLY A 210 -25.93 21.13 -11.81
C GLY A 210 -26.67 22.32 -11.19
N THR A 211 -25.90 23.32 -10.73
CA THR A 211 -26.41 24.60 -10.20
C THR A 211 -26.28 25.76 -11.20
N GLY A 212 -25.95 25.45 -12.46
CA GLY A 212 -25.73 26.42 -13.54
C GLY A 212 -24.76 25.91 -14.61
N ASN A 213 -23.90 24.95 -14.25
CA ASN A 213 -23.10 24.12 -15.15
C ASN A 213 -23.54 22.65 -14.94
N PRO A 214 -23.94 21.90 -15.98
CA PRO A 214 -24.29 20.48 -15.83
C PRO A 214 -23.11 19.66 -15.32
N ASP A 215 -21.89 19.98 -15.73
CA ASP A 215 -20.68 19.24 -15.34
C ASP A 215 -19.99 19.85 -14.10
N ASP A 216 -20.75 20.32 -13.11
CA ASP A 216 -20.21 20.89 -11.87
C ASP A 216 -19.88 19.80 -10.84
N PRO A 217 -18.59 19.49 -10.59
CA PRO A 217 -18.21 18.40 -9.71
C PRO A 217 -18.28 18.79 -8.22
N ASN A 218 -18.51 20.06 -7.88
CA ASN A 218 -18.24 20.58 -6.52
C ASN A 218 -19.08 19.91 -5.43
N THR A 219 -20.17 19.21 -5.79
CA THR A 219 -21.01 18.49 -4.84
C THR A 219 -20.95 16.96 -4.99
N GLU A 220 -19.96 16.46 -5.73
CA GLU A 220 -19.60 15.04 -5.77
C GLU A 220 -19.11 14.56 -4.39
N TYR A 221 -19.45 13.31 -4.07
CA TYR A 221 -18.99 12.64 -2.86
C TYR A 221 -18.97 11.12 -3.04
N ILE A 222 -18.18 10.49 -2.18
CA ILE A 222 -18.24 9.05 -1.92
C ILE A 222 -18.53 8.86 -0.43
N GLU A 223 -19.53 8.04 -0.11
CA GLU A 223 -19.82 7.61 1.24
C GLU A 223 -19.19 6.23 1.51
N LEU A 224 -18.61 6.08 2.70
CA LEU A 224 -18.12 4.80 3.18
C LEU A 224 -18.77 4.45 4.52
N THR A 225 -19.19 3.19 4.64
CA THR A 225 -19.86 2.66 5.82
C THR A 225 -19.06 1.49 6.41
N ASN A 226 -18.99 1.43 7.74
CA ASN A 226 -18.53 0.26 8.46
C ASN A 226 -19.68 -0.74 8.61
N ILE A 227 -19.69 -1.81 7.81
CA ILE A 227 -20.69 -2.88 7.90
C ILE A 227 -20.33 -3.97 8.92
N GLY A 228 -19.16 -3.86 9.55
CA GLY A 228 -18.69 -4.80 10.54
C GLY A 228 -19.37 -4.62 11.89
N THR A 229 -19.01 -5.49 12.83
CA THR A 229 -19.55 -5.49 14.20
C THR A 229 -18.64 -4.80 15.22
N GLU A 230 -17.48 -4.33 14.79
CA GLU A 230 -16.49 -3.64 15.63
C GLU A 230 -16.20 -2.24 15.10
N SER A 231 -15.75 -1.33 15.97
CA SER A 231 -15.24 -0.03 15.53
C SER A 231 -13.94 -0.20 14.74
N ILE A 232 -13.81 0.54 13.65
CA ILE A 232 -12.61 0.55 12.81
C ILE A 232 -12.04 1.97 12.72
N ASN A 233 -10.71 2.07 12.59
CA ASN A 233 -10.04 3.35 12.33
C ASN A 233 -9.45 3.37 10.91
N LEU A 234 -9.73 4.43 10.16
CA LEU A 234 -9.39 4.53 8.74
C LEU A 234 -8.00 5.10 8.46
N ASN A 235 -7.16 5.33 9.48
CA ASN A 235 -5.84 5.93 9.28
C ASN A 235 -5.04 5.17 8.19
N LEU A 236 -4.51 5.89 7.20
CA LEU A 236 -3.75 5.36 6.06
C LEU A 236 -4.54 4.52 5.04
N VAL A 237 -5.84 4.30 5.22
CA VAL A 237 -6.72 3.87 4.13
C VAL A 237 -6.65 4.93 3.03
N ARG A 238 -6.65 4.53 1.76
CA ARG A 238 -6.54 5.49 0.67
C ARG A 238 -7.20 5.05 -0.60
N PHE A 239 -7.70 6.02 -1.36
CA PHE A 239 -8.02 5.83 -2.75
C PHE A 239 -6.73 5.85 -3.58
N THR A 240 -6.64 4.96 -4.56
CA THR A 240 -5.48 4.81 -5.46
C THR A 240 -5.88 4.88 -6.94
N ASN A 241 -7.19 4.94 -7.22
CA ASN A 241 -7.76 5.15 -8.54
C ASN A 241 -9.12 5.87 -8.41
N GLY A 242 -9.47 6.64 -9.43
CA GLY A 242 -10.61 7.56 -9.48
C GLY A 242 -10.30 8.91 -8.83
N ILE A 243 -10.21 8.94 -7.51
CA ILE A 243 -9.85 10.14 -6.72
C ILE A 243 -8.53 9.91 -5.96
N ASP A 244 -7.87 11.00 -5.57
CA ASP A 244 -6.71 10.94 -4.65
C ASP A 244 -7.10 11.47 -3.27
N PHE A 245 -7.11 10.56 -2.30
CA PHE A 245 -7.39 10.85 -0.89
C PHE A 245 -6.80 9.77 0.02
N THR A 246 -6.13 10.19 1.08
CA THR A 246 -5.70 9.32 2.19
C THR A 246 -6.43 9.74 3.46
N PHE A 247 -7.09 8.80 4.09
CA PHE A 247 -7.86 9.05 5.31
C PHE A 247 -6.93 9.43 6.46
N PRO A 248 -7.26 10.48 7.22
CA PRO A 248 -6.68 10.70 8.53
C PRO A 248 -7.19 9.63 9.51
N SER A 249 -6.83 9.77 10.78
CA SER A 249 -7.36 8.95 11.85
C SER A 249 -8.85 9.23 12.08
N THR A 250 -9.71 8.52 11.36
CA THR A 250 -11.18 8.60 11.45
C THR A 250 -11.72 7.31 12.06
N GLU A 251 -12.43 7.42 13.18
CA GLU A 251 -13.09 6.28 13.84
C GLU A 251 -14.50 6.09 13.27
N LEU A 252 -14.84 4.86 12.90
CA LEU A 252 -16.19 4.46 12.50
C LEU A 252 -16.70 3.35 13.40
N ALA A 253 -17.74 3.63 14.17
CA ALA A 253 -18.50 2.62 14.91
C ALA A 253 -19.19 1.63 13.94
N PRO A 254 -19.66 0.46 14.42
CA PRO A 254 -20.51 -0.44 13.63
C PRO A 254 -21.73 0.30 13.07
N GLY A 255 -21.97 0.19 11.77
CA GLY A 255 -23.02 0.93 11.04
C GLY A 255 -22.76 2.43 10.87
N GLY A 256 -21.64 2.95 11.40
CA GLY A 256 -21.23 4.33 11.19
C GLY A 256 -20.70 4.56 9.79
N TYR A 257 -20.83 5.79 9.29
CA TYR A 257 -20.40 6.19 7.96
C TYR A 257 -19.56 7.47 8.01
N CYS A 258 -18.82 7.72 6.93
CA CYS A 258 -18.18 9.01 6.65
C CYS A 258 -18.20 9.32 5.16
N LEU A 259 -17.93 10.57 4.83
CA LEU A 259 -17.95 11.10 3.46
C LEU A 259 -16.56 11.61 3.07
N VAL A 260 -16.18 11.39 1.81
CA VAL A 260 -15.12 12.15 1.16
C VAL A 260 -15.74 12.97 0.04
N VAL A 261 -15.38 14.25 -0.04
CA VAL A 261 -16.12 15.22 -0.87
C VAL A 261 -15.18 16.00 -1.79
N LYS A 262 -15.69 16.48 -2.92
CA LYS A 262 -14.92 17.30 -3.87
C LYS A 262 -14.59 18.69 -3.32
N ASP A 263 -15.59 19.36 -2.76
CA ASP A 263 -15.48 20.68 -2.15
C ASP A 263 -16.31 20.71 -0.87
N THR A 264 -15.64 20.92 0.26
CA THR A 264 -16.29 20.84 1.58
C THR A 264 -17.32 21.95 1.79
N ALA A 265 -17.07 23.15 1.24
CA ALA A 265 -17.97 24.29 1.40
C ALA A 265 -19.22 24.16 0.53
N ALA A 266 -19.05 23.78 -0.74
CA ALA A 266 -20.16 23.53 -1.66
C ALA A 266 -21.01 22.34 -1.20
N PHE A 267 -20.37 21.24 -0.77
CA PHE A 267 -21.06 20.09 -0.18
C PHE A 267 -21.87 20.51 1.06
N GLY A 268 -21.26 21.22 2.01
CA GLY A 268 -21.92 21.66 3.23
C GLY A 268 -23.11 22.61 2.97
N ALA A 269 -23.00 23.46 1.94
CA ALA A 269 -24.09 24.36 1.53
C ALA A 269 -25.26 23.63 0.87
N LYS A 270 -24.99 22.53 0.13
CA LYS A 270 -26.04 21.74 -0.55
C LYS A 270 -26.69 20.71 0.37
N TYR A 271 -25.92 20.07 1.25
CA TYR A 271 -26.34 18.95 2.08
C TYR A 271 -26.48 19.34 3.55
N SER A 272 -25.35 19.42 4.25
CA SER A 272 -25.24 19.94 5.61
C SER A 272 -23.77 19.97 6.00
N SER A 273 -23.35 21.02 6.71
CA SER A 273 -22.01 21.11 7.30
C SER A 273 -21.80 20.24 8.54
N THR A 274 -22.86 19.58 9.04
CA THR A 274 -22.79 18.71 10.22
C THR A 274 -22.57 17.23 9.88
N LEU A 275 -22.58 16.86 8.61
CA LEU A 275 -22.34 15.49 8.17
C LEU A 275 -20.86 15.10 8.41
N PRO A 276 -20.56 13.82 8.69
CA PRO A 276 -19.22 13.34 9.02
C PRO A 276 -18.32 13.29 7.77
N VAL A 277 -17.85 14.46 7.32
CA VAL A 277 -16.88 14.57 6.23
C VAL A 277 -15.47 14.23 6.76
N ALA A 278 -14.89 13.15 6.27
CA ALA A 278 -13.53 12.71 6.59
C ALA A 278 -12.47 13.61 5.93
N GLY A 279 -12.80 14.23 4.81
CA GLY A 279 -11.96 15.24 4.17
C GLY A 279 -12.32 15.52 2.71
N GLN A 280 -11.54 16.43 2.12
CA GLN A 280 -11.66 16.80 0.71
C GLN A 280 -10.65 16.00 -0.13
N TYR A 281 -11.12 15.39 -1.22
CA TYR A 281 -10.25 14.69 -2.15
C TYR A 281 -9.77 15.60 -3.30
N THR A 282 -8.74 15.15 -4.03
CA THR A 282 -8.31 15.78 -5.29
C THR A 282 -8.62 14.88 -6.49
N GLY A 283 -8.61 15.45 -7.69
CA GLY A 283 -9.27 14.83 -8.86
C GLY A 283 -10.78 15.10 -8.85
N SER A 284 -11.53 14.44 -9.72
CA SER A 284 -12.99 14.49 -9.82
C SER A 284 -13.48 13.14 -10.29
N LEU A 285 -14.72 12.80 -9.95
CA LEU A 285 -15.34 11.62 -10.51
C LEU A 285 -15.67 11.86 -11.99
N ALA A 286 -15.51 10.83 -12.81
CA ALA A 286 -15.82 10.90 -14.24
C ALA A 286 -17.32 10.72 -14.49
N ASN A 287 -17.96 11.73 -15.11
CA ASN A 287 -19.39 11.68 -15.45
C ASN A 287 -19.77 10.48 -16.33
N ASP A 288 -18.86 9.94 -17.15
CA ASP A 288 -19.08 8.81 -18.06
C ASP A 288 -18.66 7.43 -17.49
N GLY A 289 -18.23 7.39 -16.23
CA GLY A 289 -17.90 6.15 -15.52
C GLY A 289 -16.42 5.76 -15.52
N GLU A 290 -15.92 5.38 -14.35
CA GLU A 290 -14.51 5.03 -14.14
C GLU A 290 -14.33 3.89 -13.13
N ARG A 291 -13.07 3.50 -12.92
CA ARG A 291 -12.68 2.58 -11.86
C ARG A 291 -12.29 3.34 -10.59
N ILE A 292 -12.90 2.97 -9.47
CA ILE A 292 -12.52 3.43 -8.14
C ILE A 292 -11.79 2.29 -7.42
N GLU A 293 -10.62 2.59 -6.87
CA GLU A 293 -9.84 1.64 -6.08
C GLU A 293 -9.53 2.22 -4.69
N LEU A 294 -9.99 1.51 -3.66
CA LEU A 294 -9.77 1.79 -2.24
C LEU A 294 -8.91 0.67 -1.65
N VAL A 295 -7.81 1.03 -0.99
CA VAL A 295 -6.90 0.09 -0.34
C VAL A 295 -6.74 0.40 1.14
N ASP A 296 -6.42 -0.62 1.94
CA ASP A 296 -6.09 -0.47 3.35
C ASP A 296 -4.69 0.15 3.56
N ALA A 297 -4.29 0.27 4.83
CA ALA A 297 -3.00 0.86 5.20
C ALA A 297 -1.78 0.14 4.64
N ILE A 298 -1.87 -1.16 4.35
CA ILE A 298 -0.77 -1.97 3.79
C ILE A 298 -0.91 -2.18 2.27
N GLY A 299 -1.90 -1.54 1.64
CA GLY A 299 -2.12 -1.59 0.20
C GLY A 299 -2.92 -2.80 -0.28
N LYS A 300 -3.61 -3.52 0.61
CA LYS A 300 -4.56 -4.55 0.20
C LYS A 300 -5.86 -3.91 -0.25
N THR A 301 -6.42 -4.40 -1.35
CA THR A 301 -7.67 -3.91 -1.92
C THR A 301 -8.84 -4.15 -0.96
N ILE A 302 -9.53 -3.07 -0.60
CA ILE A 302 -10.84 -3.08 0.08
C ILE A 302 -11.94 -3.09 -0.99
N HIS A 303 -11.86 -2.16 -1.95
CA HIS A 303 -12.74 -2.09 -3.11
C HIS A 303 -11.95 -1.83 -4.38
N ASN A 304 -12.37 -2.50 -5.45
CA ASN A 304 -11.94 -2.21 -6.81
C ASN A 304 -13.15 -2.41 -7.73
N LEU A 305 -13.87 -1.33 -8.01
CA LEU A 305 -15.13 -1.36 -8.74
C LEU A 305 -15.11 -0.38 -9.90
N ARG A 306 -15.85 -0.69 -10.97
CA ARG A 306 -16.15 0.27 -12.05
C ARG A 306 -17.63 0.62 -12.00
N TYR A 307 -17.96 1.91 -12.05
CA TYR A 307 -19.32 2.39 -12.32
C TYR A 307 -19.45 2.87 -13.76
N GLU A 308 -20.67 2.89 -14.28
CA GLU A 308 -20.98 3.42 -15.62
C GLU A 308 -22.22 4.33 -15.54
N ASP A 309 -22.22 5.36 -16.39
CA ASP A 309 -23.29 6.36 -16.50
C ASP A 309 -24.61 5.75 -17.01
N ASN A 310 -24.51 4.79 -17.93
CA ASN A 310 -25.62 4.08 -18.56
C ASN A 310 -26.37 3.11 -17.61
N TRP A 311 -25.91 2.94 -16.36
CA TRP A 311 -26.57 2.07 -15.40
C TRP A 311 -27.94 2.61 -15.00
N TYR A 312 -28.06 3.91 -14.75
CA TYR A 312 -29.32 4.52 -14.38
C TYR A 312 -29.36 5.98 -14.82
N ASP A 313 -30.20 6.32 -15.81
CA ASP A 313 -30.33 7.67 -16.39
C ASP A 313 -30.47 8.79 -15.34
N ARG A 314 -31.10 8.50 -14.19
CA ARG A 314 -31.31 9.50 -13.13
C ARG A 314 -30.03 9.82 -12.34
N THR A 315 -29.04 8.93 -12.37
CA THR A 315 -27.76 9.12 -11.68
C THR A 315 -26.74 9.92 -12.48
N ASP A 316 -27.01 10.08 -13.78
CA ASP A 316 -26.19 10.84 -14.71
C ASP A 316 -26.73 12.28 -14.82
N GLY A 317 -26.34 13.15 -13.90
CA GLY A 317 -26.73 14.57 -13.89
C GLY A 317 -28.17 14.85 -13.42
N GLY A 318 -28.99 13.82 -13.24
CA GLY A 318 -30.32 13.92 -12.64
C GLY A 318 -30.31 14.24 -11.14
N GLY A 319 -29.13 14.19 -10.52
CA GLY A 319 -28.88 14.46 -9.10
C GLY A 319 -29.16 13.28 -8.18
N TYR A 320 -29.27 12.06 -8.70
CA TYR A 320 -29.36 10.86 -7.85
C TYR A 320 -27.98 10.21 -7.77
N SER A 321 -27.67 9.61 -6.63
CA SER A 321 -26.45 8.83 -6.44
C SER A 321 -26.65 7.38 -6.88
N LEU A 322 -25.54 6.66 -7.05
CA LEU A 322 -25.52 5.20 -7.01
C LEU A 322 -25.42 4.76 -5.55
N THR A 323 -26.36 3.94 -5.10
CA THR A 323 -26.36 3.35 -3.75
C THR A 323 -26.22 1.83 -3.86
N ILE A 324 -25.33 1.24 -3.05
CA ILE A 324 -25.14 -0.20 -3.03
C ILE A 324 -26.38 -0.91 -2.45
N ILE A 325 -26.83 -1.99 -3.08
CA ILE A 325 -28.00 -2.75 -2.63
C ILE A 325 -27.63 -3.66 -1.46
N ASP A 326 -26.52 -4.39 -1.59
CA ASP A 326 -26.03 -5.32 -0.58
C ASP A 326 -24.54 -5.05 -0.31
N PRO A 327 -24.20 -4.18 0.64
CA PRO A 327 -22.81 -3.88 0.97
C PRO A 327 -22.08 -5.08 1.61
N ALA A 328 -22.81 -6.09 2.08
CA ALA A 328 -22.22 -7.30 2.66
C ALA A 328 -21.85 -8.35 1.60
N ASN A 329 -22.15 -8.11 0.32
CA ASN A 329 -21.84 -9.05 -0.75
C ASN A 329 -20.33 -9.35 -0.82
N PRO A 330 -19.90 -10.59 -0.56
CA PRO A 330 -18.49 -10.94 -0.45
C PRO A 330 -17.79 -11.10 -1.80
N ASN A 331 -18.53 -11.12 -2.92
CA ASN A 331 -17.96 -11.23 -4.27
C ASN A 331 -17.54 -9.85 -4.80
N PRO A 332 -16.24 -9.51 -4.87
CA PRO A 332 -15.79 -8.19 -5.32
C PRO A 332 -16.14 -7.91 -6.78
N GLU A 333 -16.25 -8.93 -7.64
CA GLU A 333 -16.60 -8.75 -9.06
C GLU A 333 -18.05 -8.27 -9.24
N ALA A 334 -18.94 -8.59 -8.29
CA ALA A 334 -20.33 -8.16 -8.33
C ALA A 334 -20.45 -6.63 -8.22
N TRP A 335 -19.49 -5.95 -7.60
CA TRP A 335 -19.52 -4.51 -7.36
C TRP A 335 -19.35 -3.70 -8.65
N SER A 336 -18.84 -4.31 -9.72
CA SER A 336 -18.74 -3.69 -11.06
C SER A 336 -19.94 -4.04 -11.96
N GLN A 337 -21.03 -4.55 -11.39
CA GLN A 337 -22.25 -4.87 -12.12
C GLN A 337 -23.36 -3.90 -11.73
N GLN A 338 -24.13 -3.41 -12.71
CA GLN A 338 -25.30 -2.55 -12.50
C GLN A 338 -26.22 -3.10 -11.40
N THR A 339 -26.44 -4.42 -11.35
CA THR A 339 -27.35 -5.09 -10.41
C THR A 339 -26.90 -5.06 -8.95
N ALA A 340 -25.66 -4.69 -8.65
CA ALA A 340 -25.21 -4.48 -7.27
C ALA A 340 -25.62 -3.11 -6.74
N TRP A 341 -25.98 -2.19 -7.63
CA TRP A 341 -26.31 -0.80 -7.33
C TRP A 341 -27.77 -0.52 -7.65
N ARG A 342 -28.26 0.60 -7.15
CA ARG A 342 -29.51 1.21 -7.56
C ARG A 342 -29.33 2.72 -7.66
N ALA A 343 -30.20 3.38 -8.42
CA ALA A 343 -30.37 4.81 -8.27
C ALA A 343 -30.93 5.10 -6.85
N GLY A 344 -30.35 6.10 -6.19
CA GLY A 344 -30.82 6.53 -4.88
C GLY A 344 -32.28 6.98 -4.89
N THR A 345 -32.92 6.99 -3.73
CA THR A 345 -34.35 7.32 -3.64
C THR A 345 -34.61 8.83 -3.59
N GLN A 346 -33.61 9.60 -3.17
CA GLN A 346 -33.71 11.05 -2.98
C GLN A 346 -32.99 11.83 -4.07
N LYS A 347 -33.64 12.88 -4.56
CA LYS A 347 -32.97 13.86 -5.42
C LYS A 347 -31.94 14.62 -4.57
N ASN A 348 -30.76 14.77 -5.14
CA ASN A 348 -29.48 15.13 -4.52
C ASN A 348 -28.77 13.98 -3.78
N GLY A 349 -29.29 12.76 -3.76
CA GLY A 349 -28.69 11.65 -2.99
C GLY A 349 -29.05 11.72 -1.50
N SER A 350 -28.51 10.80 -0.72
CA SER A 350 -28.90 10.55 0.67
C SER A 350 -27.71 10.47 1.64
N PRO A 351 -26.75 11.42 1.61
CA PRO A 351 -25.54 11.30 2.42
C PRO A 351 -25.90 11.19 3.91
N GLY A 352 -25.58 10.05 4.49
CA GLY A 352 -25.83 9.70 5.88
C GLY A 352 -27.23 9.25 6.26
N GLY A 353 -28.17 9.24 5.30
CA GLY A 353 -29.56 8.87 5.54
C GLY A 353 -29.83 7.37 5.39
N GLY A 354 -29.01 6.68 4.59
CA GLY A 354 -29.33 5.36 4.06
C GLY A 354 -30.59 5.40 3.19
N ASP A 355 -30.55 4.86 1.98
CA ASP A 355 -31.78 4.66 1.22
C ASP A 355 -32.61 3.58 1.92
N ALA A 356 -33.62 3.97 2.70
CA ALA A 356 -34.63 3.04 3.16
C ALA A 356 -35.14 2.25 1.94
N ASN A 357 -35.04 0.92 1.98
CA ASN A 357 -35.58 0.08 0.91
C ASN A 357 -37.04 0.46 0.66
N PRO A 358 -37.48 0.68 -0.60
CA PRO A 358 -38.90 0.86 -0.90
C PRO A 358 -39.73 -0.35 -0.49
#